data_AF-A0A2D0APX5-F1
#
_entry.id   AF-A0A2D0APX5-F1
#
_cell.length_a   1.000
_cell.length_b   1.000
_cell.length_c   1.000
_cell.angle_alpha   90.00
_cell.angle_beta   90.00
_cell.angle_gamma   90.00
#
_symmetry.space_group_name_H-M   'P 1'
#
loop_
_entity.id
_entity.type
_entity.pdbx_description
1 polymer ?
#
loop_
_entity_poly.entity_id
_entity_poly.type
_entity_poly.pdbx_seq_one_letter_code
_entity_poly.pdbx_strand_id
1 'polypeptide(L)'
;MHQERVEHAVFNWGLPLRYSCLPVRRRLTRMMLTLQRCGEAGDNREREAFTLAADYARSVIDTAMLRGELRCRPSGEMAHAWLMLTRELLSLTAGAQQDKALLRREVRRRTADFLSRYGAEARV
;
A
#
# COMPACT_ATOMS: atom_id res chain seq x y z
N MET A 1 13.76 34.03 5.65
CA MET A 1 12.32 33.69 5.61
C MET A 1 12.07 32.87 4.35
N HIS A 2 11.72 31.59 4.53
CA HIS A 2 11.14 30.59 3.62
C HIS A 2 11.78 29.24 3.96
N GLN A 3 11.49 28.80 5.20
CA GLN A 3 11.66 27.43 5.62
C GLN A 3 10.59 26.64 4.89
N GLU A 4 10.87 26.20 3.66
CA GLU A 4 10.08 25.17 3.02
C GLU A 4 10.13 23.96 3.96
N ARG A 5 9.03 23.72 4.65
CA ARG A 5 8.75 22.43 5.27
C ARG A 5 8.77 21.43 4.14
N VAL A 6 9.95 20.87 3.86
CA VAL A 6 10.08 19.61 3.16
C VAL A 6 9.38 18.62 4.08
N GLU A 7 8.07 18.48 3.89
CA GLU A 7 7.30 17.38 4.45
C GLU A 7 7.91 16.14 3.85
N HIS A 8 8.93 15.63 4.54
CA HIS A 8 9.63 14.40 4.22
C HIS A 8 8.57 13.31 4.20
N ALA A 9 8.06 13.01 3.01
CA ALA A 9 7.20 11.88 2.69
C ALA A 9 8.00 10.57 2.76
N VAL A 10 8.85 10.45 3.78
CA VAL A 10 9.20 9.16 4.36
C VAL A 10 7.87 8.48 4.66
N PHE A 11 7.81 7.17 4.45
CA PHE A 11 6.72 6.33 4.95
C PHE A 11 6.57 6.61 6.44
N ASN A 12 5.76 7.62 6.76
CA ASN A 12 5.88 8.34 8.02
C ASN A 12 5.46 7.35 9.10
N TRP A 13 6.23 7.23 10.17
CA TRP A 13 5.94 6.32 11.28
C TRP A 13 4.53 6.55 11.90
N GLY A 14 3.85 7.64 11.54
CA GLY A 14 2.44 7.90 11.85
C GLY A 14 1.38 7.31 10.89
N LEU A 15 1.74 6.70 9.76
CA LEU A 15 0.78 6.05 8.84
C LEU A 15 -0.04 4.94 9.52
N PRO A 16 0.54 4.09 10.39
CA PRO A 16 -0.21 3.08 11.11
C PRO A 16 -1.29 3.65 12.03
N LEU A 17 -0.98 4.77 12.70
CA LEU A 17 -1.87 5.41 13.65
C LEU A 17 -2.95 6.25 12.97
N ARG A 18 -2.61 6.98 11.89
CA ARG A 18 -3.55 7.87 11.19
C ARG A 18 -4.71 7.15 10.50
N TYR A 19 -4.56 5.85 10.21
CA TYR A 19 -5.53 5.10 9.40
C TYR A 19 -6.08 3.83 10.07
N SER A 20 -5.81 3.62 11.36
CA SER A 20 -6.22 2.42 12.11
C SER A 20 -7.74 2.18 12.11
N CYS A 21 -8.53 3.26 12.04
CA CYS A 21 -9.99 3.26 11.99
C CYS A 21 -10.58 3.11 10.58
N LEU A 22 -9.74 3.12 9.53
CA LEU A 22 -10.22 2.96 8.16
C LEU A 22 -10.42 1.47 7.79
N PRO A 23 -11.38 1.16 6.89
CA PRO A 23 -11.50 -0.17 6.30
C PRO A 23 -10.19 -0.60 5.62
N VAL A 24 -9.92 -1.91 5.58
CA VAL A 24 -8.69 -2.49 5.00
C VAL A 24 -8.42 -1.95 3.59
N ARG A 25 -9.46 -1.81 2.77
CA ARG A 25 -9.39 -1.27 1.41
C ARG A 25 -8.76 0.11 1.35
N ARG A 26 -9.17 1.02 2.24
CA ARG A 26 -8.67 2.40 2.25
C ARG A 26 -7.23 2.44 2.75
N ARG A 27 -6.87 1.62 3.75
CA ARG A 27 -5.50 1.50 4.27
C ARG A 27 -4.53 1.04 3.18
N LEU A 28 -4.84 -0.07 2.52
CA LEU A 28 -4.03 -0.64 1.43
C LEU A 28 -3.90 0.33 0.25
N THR A 29 -5.01 0.95 -0.18
CA THR A 29 -4.99 1.96 -1.27
C THR A 29 -4.05 3.13 -0.95
N ARG A 30 -4.11 3.67 0.27
CA ARG A 30 -3.22 4.78 0.67
C ARG A 30 -1.77 4.33 0.74
N MET A 31 -1.50 3.13 1.26
CA MET A 31 -0.16 2.57 1.32
C MET A 31 0.48 2.45 -0.06
N MET A 32 -0.24 1.89 -1.05
CA MET A 32 0.27 1.75 -2.42
C MET A 32 0.54 3.11 -3.07
N LEU A 33 -0.33 4.10 -2.87
CA LEU A 33 -0.10 5.47 -3.36
C LEU A 33 1.12 6.14 -2.70
N THR A 34 1.39 5.86 -1.42
CA THR A 34 2.58 6.38 -0.73
C THR A 34 3.84 5.72 -1.27
N LEU A 35 3.85 4.40 -1.43
CA LEU A 35 4.98 3.66 -2.00
C LEU A 35 5.32 4.12 -3.42
N GLN A 36 4.30 4.45 -4.23
CA GLN A 36 4.54 5.02 -5.56
C GLN A 36 5.32 6.33 -5.52
N ARG A 37 4.97 7.24 -4.61
CA ARG A 37 5.70 8.50 -4.44
C ARG A 37 7.11 8.29 -3.90
N CYS A 38 7.33 7.25 -3.09
CA CYS A 38 8.66 6.91 -2.59
C CYS A 38 9.56 6.35 -3.70
N GLY A 39 9.02 5.52 -4.61
CA GLY A 39 9.75 5.00 -5.78
C GLY A 39 10.16 6.10 -6.76
N GLU A 40 9.35 7.15 -6.91
CA GLU A 40 9.74 8.36 -7.67
C GLU A 40 10.93 9.11 -7.04
N ALA A 41 11.20 8.92 -5.74
CA ALA A 41 12.22 9.65 -4.98
C ALA A 41 13.62 8.96 -4.94
N GLY A 42 13.80 7.83 -5.65
CA GLY A 42 15.09 7.16 -5.85
C GLY A 42 15.32 5.85 -5.06
N ASP A 43 16.30 5.06 -5.51
CA ASP A 43 16.53 3.64 -5.18
C ASP A 43 16.71 3.33 -3.67
N ASN A 44 17.52 4.11 -2.95
CA ASN A 44 17.78 3.86 -1.53
C ASN A 44 16.53 4.13 -0.66
N ARG A 45 15.74 5.15 -1.01
CA ARG A 45 14.49 5.47 -0.31
C ARG A 45 13.39 4.47 -0.62
N GLU A 46 13.39 3.94 -1.84
CA GLU A 46 12.49 2.87 -2.23
C GLU A 46 12.72 1.63 -1.35
N ARG A 47 13.97 1.17 -1.22
CA ARG A 47 14.29 -0.05 -0.46
C ARG A 47 13.84 0.03 1.01
N GLU A 48 14.11 1.14 1.69
CA GLU A 48 13.69 1.35 3.09
C GLU A 48 12.16 1.46 3.21
N ALA A 49 11.49 2.16 2.29
CA ALA A 49 10.04 2.30 2.28
C ALA A 49 9.35 0.94 2.08
N PHE A 50 9.91 0.06 1.26
CA PHE A 50 9.38 -1.29 1.04
C PHE A 50 9.50 -2.20 2.26
N THR A 51 10.61 -2.13 3.01
CA THR A 51 10.75 -2.87 4.27
C THR A 51 9.70 -2.42 5.28
N LEU A 52 9.56 -1.11 5.51
CA LEU A 52 8.55 -0.57 6.44
C LEU A 52 7.11 -0.87 6.00
N ALA A 53 6.85 -0.84 4.69
CA ALA A 53 5.55 -1.18 4.15
C ALA A 53 5.22 -2.66 4.31
N ALA A 54 6.20 -3.56 4.36
CA ALA A 54 5.97 -4.97 4.63
C ALA A 54 5.40 -5.21 6.03
N ASP A 55 6.03 -4.61 7.04
CA ASP A 55 5.56 -4.74 8.42
C ASP A 55 4.21 -4.05 8.62
N TYR A 56 3.99 -2.89 7.98
CA TYR A 56 2.68 -2.24 8.00
C TYR A 56 1.61 -3.07 7.28
N ALA A 57 1.91 -3.65 6.12
CA ALA A 57 0.98 -4.51 5.38
C ALA A 57 0.55 -5.70 6.23
N ARG A 58 1.49 -6.39 6.91
CA ARG A 58 1.19 -7.48 7.85
C ARG A 58 0.23 -7.02 8.94
N SER A 59 0.54 -5.92 9.63
CA SER A 59 -0.31 -5.37 10.69
C SER A 59 -1.73 -5.02 10.20
N VAL A 60 -1.85 -4.42 9.01
CA VAL A 60 -3.15 -4.10 8.41
C VAL A 60 -3.94 -5.37 8.09
N ILE A 61 -3.28 -6.39 7.55
CA ILE A 61 -3.89 -7.69 7.22
C ILE A 61 -4.32 -8.42 8.49
N ASP A 62 -3.45 -8.52 9.51
CA ASP A 62 -3.77 -9.14 10.79
C ASP A 62 -4.98 -8.47 11.44
N THR A 63 -5.01 -7.14 11.45
CA THR A 63 -6.16 -6.38 11.97
C THR A 63 -7.43 -6.64 11.18
N ALA A 64 -7.33 -6.72 9.86
CA ALA A 64 -8.48 -6.98 8.99
C ALA A 64 -9.01 -8.40 9.15
N MET A 65 -8.13 -9.38 9.39
CA MET A 65 -8.50 -10.73 9.77
C MET A 65 -9.23 -10.77 11.12
N LEU A 66 -8.70 -10.08 12.15
CA LEU A 66 -9.36 -9.98 13.47
C LEU A 66 -10.75 -9.33 13.39
N ARG A 67 -10.95 -8.41 12.45
CA ARG A 67 -12.25 -7.77 12.18
C ARG A 67 -13.18 -8.59 11.28
N GLY A 68 -12.73 -9.73 10.76
CA GLY A 68 -13.48 -10.54 9.80
C GLY A 68 -13.60 -9.93 8.40
N GLU A 69 -12.82 -8.89 8.08
CA GLU A 69 -12.78 -8.28 6.74
C GLU A 69 -12.04 -9.19 5.72
N LEU A 70 -11.07 -9.98 6.19
CA LEU A 70 -10.25 -10.89 5.39
C LEU A 70 -10.32 -12.33 5.92
N ARG A 71 -10.03 -13.29 5.04
CA ARG A 71 -9.93 -14.72 5.39
C ARG A 71 -8.73 -15.01 6.26
N CYS A 72 -8.86 -16.05 7.07
CA CYS A 72 -7.74 -16.59 7.83
C CYS A 72 -6.72 -17.24 6.87
N ARG A 73 -5.62 -16.54 6.60
CA ARG A 73 -4.48 -16.97 5.79
C ARG A 73 -3.19 -16.45 6.42
N PRO A 74 -2.01 -16.99 6.06
CA PRO A 74 -0.74 -16.46 6.54
C PRO A 74 -0.58 -15.00 6.12
N SER A 75 -0.57 -14.08 7.08
CA SER A 75 -0.50 -12.63 6.79
C SER A 75 0.80 -12.23 6.11
N GLY A 76 1.88 -12.99 6.32
CA GLY A 76 3.14 -12.85 5.60
C GLY A 76 3.00 -13.07 4.09
N GLU A 77 2.28 -14.10 3.66
CA GLU A 77 2.04 -14.38 2.23
C GLU A 77 1.19 -13.28 1.59
N MET A 78 0.14 -12.85 2.29
CA MET A 78 -0.75 -11.81 1.80
C MET A 78 -0.05 -10.45 1.72
N ALA A 79 0.78 -10.12 2.71
CA ALA A 79 1.60 -8.90 2.69
C ALA A 79 2.62 -8.95 1.54
N HIS A 80 3.26 -10.10 1.33
CA HIS A 80 4.19 -10.29 0.21
C HIS A 80 3.49 -10.11 -1.15
N ALA A 81 2.34 -10.76 -1.35
CA ALA A 81 1.54 -10.62 -2.57
C ALA A 81 1.11 -9.15 -2.81
N TRP A 82 0.74 -8.44 -1.75
CA TRP A 82 0.40 -7.02 -1.83
C TRP A 82 1.59 -6.14 -2.25
N LEU A 83 2.78 -6.39 -1.70
CA LEU A 83 3.99 -5.65 -2.07
C LEU A 83 4.41 -5.93 -3.51
N MET A 84 4.26 -7.18 -3.98
CA MET A 84 4.54 -7.54 -5.37
C MET A 84 3.63 -6.79 -6.35
N LEU A 85 2.32 -6.71 -6.06
CA LEU A 85 1.39 -5.87 -6.85
C LEU A 85 1.80 -4.40 -6.88
N THR A 86 2.39 -3.91 -5.78
CA THR A 86 2.87 -2.53 -5.66
C THR A 86 4.15 -2.31 -6.49
N ARG A 87 5.09 -3.26 -6.47
CA ARG A 87 6.30 -3.23 -7.31
C ARG A 87 5.98 -3.28 -8.79
N GLU A 88 5.12 -4.20 -9.20
CA GLU A 88 4.68 -4.29 -10.61
C GLU A 88 4.05 -2.99 -11.08
N LEU A 89 3.23 -2.37 -10.23
CA LEU A 89 2.61 -1.09 -10.55
C LEU A 89 3.67 0.02 -10.68
N LEU A 90 4.64 0.06 -9.77
CA LEU A 90 5.78 0.96 -9.82
C LEU A 90 6.58 0.80 -11.13
N SER A 91 6.93 -0.43 -11.50
CA SER A 91 7.63 -0.73 -12.76
C SER A 91 6.85 -0.28 -14.00
N LEU A 92 5.52 -0.45 -14.01
CA LEU A 92 4.67 0.02 -15.12
C LEU A 92 4.59 1.55 -15.20
N THR A 93 4.82 2.23 -14.08
CA THR A 93 4.76 3.70 -14.00
C THR A 93 6.14 4.38 -14.08
N ALA A 94 7.22 3.62 -13.95
CA ALA A 94 8.58 4.12 -14.03
C ALA A 94 8.86 4.67 -15.44
N GLY A 95 9.10 5.99 -15.54
CA GLY A 95 9.45 6.67 -16.78
C GLY A 95 8.28 7.28 -17.57
N ALA A 96 7.03 7.13 -17.12
CA ALA A 96 5.89 7.80 -17.74
C ALA A 96 5.46 9.02 -16.91
N GLN A 97 5.31 10.20 -17.55
CA GLN A 97 4.54 11.32 -17.00
C GLN A 97 3.07 10.89 -16.94
N GLN A 98 2.70 10.14 -15.89
CA GLN A 98 1.39 9.52 -15.80
C GLN A 98 0.32 10.50 -15.31
N ASP A 99 -0.86 10.39 -15.92
CA ASP A 99 -2.07 10.97 -15.39
C ASP A 99 -2.37 10.39 -14.00
N LYS A 100 -2.31 11.24 -12.98
CA LYS A 100 -2.62 10.90 -11.57
C LYS A 100 -4.00 10.26 -11.42
N ALA A 101 -4.96 10.55 -12.32
CA ALA A 101 -6.27 9.94 -12.32
C ALA A 101 -6.22 8.46 -12.74
N LEU A 102 -5.46 8.13 -13.79
CA LEU A 102 -5.25 6.75 -14.25
C LEU A 102 -4.54 5.92 -13.17
N LEU A 103 -3.51 6.50 -12.55
CA LEU A 103 -2.79 5.87 -11.44
C LEU A 103 -3.74 5.51 -10.28
N ARG A 104 -4.55 6.47 -9.83
CA ARG A 104 -5.52 6.25 -8.75
C ARG A 104 -6.57 5.21 -9.13
N ARG A 105 -7.00 5.17 -10.40
CA ARG A 105 -7.95 4.18 -10.91
C ARG A 105 -7.33 2.77 -10.85
N GLU A 106 -6.09 2.64 -11.30
CA GLU A 106 -5.40 1.36 -11.33
C GLU A 106 -5.07 0.84 -9.92
N VAL A 107 -4.61 1.70 -9.01
CA VAL A 107 -4.44 1.35 -7.59
C VAL A 107 -5.76 0.84 -7.02
N ARG A 108 -6.87 1.55 -7.23
CA ARG A 108 -8.19 1.13 -6.70
C ARG A 108 -8.64 -0.21 -7.25
N ARG A 109 -8.36 -0.47 -8.54
CA ARG A 109 -8.66 -1.75 -9.21
C ARG A 109 -7.85 -2.88 -8.60
N ARG A 110 -6.52 -2.75 -8.53
CA ARG A 110 -5.65 -3.77 -7.90
C ARG A 110 -5.98 -4.03 -6.43
N THR A 111 -6.33 -2.99 -5.67
CA THR A 111 -6.84 -3.16 -4.30
C THR A 111 -8.11 -3.99 -4.28
N ALA A 112 -9.07 -3.71 -5.17
CA ALA A 112 -10.32 -4.46 -5.23
C ALA A 112 -10.08 -5.92 -5.63
N ASP A 113 -9.21 -6.17 -6.60
CA ASP A 113 -8.85 -7.53 -7.05
C ASP A 113 -8.17 -8.33 -5.92
N PHE A 114 -7.25 -7.71 -5.18
CA PHE A 114 -6.63 -8.31 -4.00
C PHE A 114 -7.67 -8.69 -2.94
N LEU A 115 -8.58 -7.76 -2.61
CA LEU A 115 -9.63 -8.02 -1.64
C LEU A 115 -10.67 -9.04 -2.14
N SER A 116 -10.88 -9.13 -3.46
CA SER A 116 -11.74 -10.18 -4.02
C SER A 116 -11.10 -11.56 -3.86
N ARG A 117 -9.77 -11.67 -3.93
CA ARG A 117 -9.04 -12.94 -3.74
C ARG A 117 -8.96 -13.36 -2.27
N TYR A 118 -8.83 -12.40 -1.36
CA TYR A 118 -8.57 -12.67 0.07
C TYR A 118 -9.69 -12.25 1.03
N GLY A 119 -10.74 -11.62 0.53
CA GLY A 119 -11.89 -11.18 1.32
C GLY A 119 -12.68 -12.36 1.87
N ALA A 120 -13.31 -12.16 3.02
CA ALA A 120 -14.12 -13.19 3.68
C ALA A 120 -15.13 -13.83 2.71
N GLU A 121 -15.75 -13.02 1.86
CA GLU A 121 -16.81 -13.39 0.90
C GLU A 121 -16.33 -14.02 -0.42
N ALA A 122 -15.01 -14.20 -0.63
CA ALA A 122 -14.46 -14.68 -1.91
C ALA A 122 -14.91 -16.11 -2.30
N ARG A 123 -15.90 -16.31 -3.17
CA ARG A 123 -16.35 -17.67 -3.54
C ARG A 123 -15.19 -18.52 -4.09
N VAL A 124 -15.07 -19.75 -3.57
CA VAL A 124 -14.15 -20.81 -4.07
C VAL A 124 -14.66 -21.31 -5.41
#